data_AF-A0A951P4B3-F1
#
_entry.id   AF-A0A951P4B3-F1
#
_cell.length_a   1.000
_cell.length_b   1.000
_cell.length_c   1.000
_cell.angle_alpha   90.00
_cell.angle_beta   90.00
_cell.angle_gamma   90.00
#
_symmetry.space_group_name_H-M   'P 1'
#
loop_
_entity.id
_entity.type
_entity.pdbx_description
1 polymer ?
#
loop_
_entity_poly.entity_id
_entity_poly.type
_entity_poly.pdbx_seq_one_letter_code
_entity_poly.pdbx_strand_id
1 'polypeptide(L)'
;MTAEPLLQDLVEFIQQTQDARELKRALAVKMTLQGIMQRKIMALLQVTSGFISKWKGIYERQGASALKLGYQGGAGYLSAEEQQRVIEWLQQKDHWHLEKRPLALGRVATPFVANLPS
;
A
#
# COMPACT_ATOMS: atom_id res chain seq x y z
N MET A 1 4.87 26.94 21.53
CA MET A 1 4.03 26.33 20.48
C MET A 1 3.39 25.10 21.10
N THR A 2 2.08 25.10 21.27
CA THR A 2 1.34 24.07 22.02
C THR A 2 1.25 22.77 21.22
N ALA A 3 1.40 21.62 21.86
CA ALA A 3 1.35 20.29 21.23
C ALA A 3 -0.08 19.80 20.94
N GLU A 4 -1.09 20.51 21.46
CA GLU A 4 -2.51 20.17 21.34
C GLU A 4 -3.04 20.07 19.89
N PRO A 5 -2.81 21.04 18.99
CA PRO A 5 -3.32 20.94 17.62
C PRO A 5 -2.73 19.77 16.82
N LEU A 6 -1.47 19.41 17.09
CA LEU A 6 -0.81 18.27 16.43
C LEU A 6 -1.39 16.92 16.88
N LEU A 7 -1.74 16.82 18.16
CA LEU A 7 -2.35 15.61 18.70
C LEU A 7 -3.76 15.41 18.15
N GLN A 8 -4.52 16.49 17.96
CA GLN A 8 -5.87 16.43 17.40
C GLN A 8 -5.87 15.94 15.95
N ASP A 9 -4.98 16.47 15.10
CA ASP A 9 -4.78 16.02 13.70
C ASP A 9 -4.50 14.50 13.62
N LEU A 10 -3.65 13.97 14.50
CA LEU A 10 -3.37 12.54 14.57
C LEU A 10 -4.55 11.71 15.06
N VAL A 11 -5.36 12.23 15.99
CA VAL A 11 -6.55 11.54 16.50
C VAL A 11 -7.59 11.41 15.41
N GLU A 12 -7.85 12.46 14.66
CA GLU A 12 -8.79 12.45 13.53
C GLU A 12 -8.33 11.47 12.45
N PHE A 13 -7.04 11.49 12.10
CA PHE A 13 -6.47 10.53 11.14
C PHE A 13 -6.65 9.07 11.58
N ILE A 14 -6.39 8.77 12.85
CA ILE A 14 -6.51 7.41 13.42
C ILE A 14 -7.96 6.92 13.37
N GLN A 15 -8.94 7.79 13.62
CA GLN A 15 -10.36 7.43 13.58
C GLN A 15 -10.87 7.16 12.17
N GLN A 16 -10.25 7.77 11.15
CA GLN A 16 -10.71 7.69 9.76
C GLN A 16 -10.01 6.58 8.96
N THR A 17 -8.81 6.14 9.36
CA THR A 17 -8.05 5.14 8.60
C THR A 17 -8.51 3.70 8.88
N GLN A 18 -8.69 2.92 7.81
CA GLN A 18 -8.97 1.48 7.88
C GLN A 18 -7.71 0.63 7.58
N ASP A 19 -6.63 1.24 7.08
CA ASP A 19 -5.40 0.52 6.75
C ASP A 19 -4.51 0.36 7.98
N ALA A 20 -4.19 -0.90 8.31
CA ALA A 20 -3.39 -1.24 9.49
C ALA A 20 -1.97 -0.63 9.46
N ARG A 21 -1.40 -0.36 8.28
CA ARG A 21 -0.08 0.26 8.13
C ARG A 21 -0.17 1.75 8.41
N GLU A 22 -1.17 2.44 7.87
CA GLU A 22 -1.45 3.86 8.16
C GLU A 22 -1.70 4.08 9.65
N LEU A 23 -2.53 3.23 10.26
CA LEU A 23 -2.79 3.25 11.70
C LEU A 23 -1.51 3.09 12.52
N LYS A 24 -0.67 2.11 12.16
CA LYS A 24 0.60 1.86 12.88
C LYS A 24 1.58 3.03 12.76
N ARG A 25 1.62 3.73 11.62
CA ARG A 25 2.42 4.95 11.43
C ARG A 25 1.92 6.07 12.34
N ALA A 26 0.62 6.32 12.33
CA ALA A 26 0.01 7.38 13.13
C ALA A 26 0.17 7.14 14.64
N LEU A 27 -0.02 5.91 15.10
CA LEU A 27 0.20 5.54 16.51
C LEU A 27 1.65 5.73 16.94
N ALA A 28 2.62 5.33 16.11
CA ALA A 28 4.04 5.51 16.42
C ALA A 28 4.40 7.00 16.59
N VAL A 29 3.87 7.87 15.72
CA VAL A 29 4.08 9.33 15.81
C VAL A 29 3.40 9.90 17.04
N LYS A 30 2.11 9.59 17.26
CA LYS A 30 1.33 10.05 18.42
C LYS A 30 2.02 9.70 19.74
N MET A 31 2.42 8.44 19.91
CA MET A 31 3.14 7.99 21.11
C MET A 31 4.46 8.73 21.33
N THR A 32 5.19 9.01 20.25
CA THR A 32 6.44 9.76 20.32
C THR A 32 6.22 11.21 20.75
N LEU A 33 5.19 11.87 20.21
CA LEU A 33 4.81 13.25 20.59
C LEU A 33 4.30 13.33 22.04
N GLN A 34 3.68 12.27 22.54
CA GLN A 34 3.30 12.13 23.96
C GLN A 34 4.49 11.84 24.89
N GLY A 35 5.73 11.83 24.37
CA GLY A 35 6.93 11.60 25.17
C GLY A 35 7.17 10.15 25.56
N ILE A 36 6.49 9.19 24.94
CA ILE A 36 6.73 7.77 25.22
C ILE A 36 8.08 7.36 24.64
N MET A 37 8.87 6.67 25.47
CA MET A 37 10.21 6.24 25.09
C MET A 37 10.16 5.26 23.91
N GLN A 38 11.03 5.45 22.91
CA GLN A 38 11.04 4.65 21.68
C GLN A 38 11.06 3.13 21.94
N ARG A 39 11.84 2.66 22.92
CA ARG A 39 11.89 1.25 23.31
C ARG A 39 10.51 0.66 23.64
N LYS A 40 9.64 1.44 24.29
CA LYS A 40 8.30 1.03 24.68
C LYS A 40 7.36 1.02 23.48
N ILE A 41 7.49 2.00 22.58
CA ILE A 41 6.74 2.06 21.32
C ILE A 41 7.08 0.86 20.43
N MET A 42 8.38 0.54 20.31
CA MET A 42 8.86 -0.62 19.57
C MET A 42 8.24 -1.92 20.08
N ALA A 43 8.23 -2.13 21.39
CA ALA A 43 7.63 -3.32 22.00
C ALA A 43 6.11 -3.38 21.78
N LEU A 44 5.38 -2.27 21.95
CA LEU A 44 3.92 -2.22 21.82
C LEU A 44 3.44 -2.42 20.38
N LEU A 45 4.10 -1.77 19.41
CA LEU A 45 3.68 -1.79 18.00
C LEU A 45 4.42 -2.85 17.17
N GLN A 46 5.40 -3.54 17.77
CA GLN A 46 6.31 -4.50 17.12
C GLN A 46 6.98 -3.87 15.88
N VAL A 47 7.63 -2.72 16.09
CA VAL A 47 8.32 -1.95 15.05
C VAL A 47 9.77 -1.65 15.44
N THR A 48 10.56 -1.21 14.48
CA THR A 48 11.95 -0.80 14.70
C THR A 48 12.07 0.69 15.04
N SER A 49 13.19 1.10 15.63
CA SER A 49 13.49 2.52 15.88
C SER A 49 13.51 3.33 14.58
N GLY A 50 14.08 2.75 13.50
CA GLY A 50 14.09 3.37 12.17
C GLY A 50 12.69 3.62 11.61
N PHE A 51 11.73 2.73 11.89
CA PHE A 51 10.32 2.96 11.52
C PHE A 51 9.77 4.21 12.23
N ILE A 52 9.99 4.32 13.55
CA ILE A 52 9.51 5.46 14.35
C ILE A 52 10.14 6.77 13.85
N SER A 53 11.47 6.81 13.72
CA SER A 53 12.19 8.00 13.29
C SER A 53 11.79 8.45 11.89
N LYS A 54 11.59 7.50 10.96
CA LYS A 54 11.14 7.80 9.59
C LYS A 54 9.77 8.48 9.60
N TRP A 55 8.78 7.89 10.26
CA TRP A 55 7.42 8.41 10.22
C TRP A 55 7.24 9.68 11.04
N LYS A 56 7.98 9.83 12.15
CA LYS A 56 8.08 11.09 12.88
C LYS A 56 8.60 12.21 11.97
N GLY A 57 9.72 11.99 11.28
CA GLY A 57 10.30 12.98 10.38
C GLY A 57 9.48 13.26 9.13
N ILE A 58 8.67 12.30 8.66
CA ILE A 58 7.69 12.54 7.58
C ILE A 58 6.55 13.42 8.10
N TYR A 59 5.99 13.09 9.26
CA TYR A 59 4.91 13.85 9.88
C TYR A 59 5.31 15.30 10.20
N GLU A 60 6.48 15.51 10.81
CA GLU A 60 6.98 16.86 11.12
C GLU A 60 7.15 17.75 9.88
N ARG A 61 7.38 17.15 8.71
CA ARG A 61 7.57 17.89 7.45
C ARG A 61 6.29 18.09 6.64
N GLN A 62 5.34 17.15 6.71
CA GLN A 62 4.23 17.07 5.75
C GLN A 62 2.85 16.90 6.41
N GLY A 63 2.79 16.73 7.75
CA GLY A 63 1.54 16.51 8.50
C GLY A 63 0.97 15.09 8.35
N ALA A 64 -0.26 14.88 8.83
CA ALA A 64 -0.92 13.57 8.84
C ALA A 64 -1.21 13.01 7.44
N SER A 65 -1.42 13.86 6.43
CA SER A 65 -1.70 13.43 5.06
C SER A 65 -0.61 12.52 4.48
N ALA A 66 0.65 12.76 4.85
CA ALA A 66 1.79 11.97 4.40
C ALA A 66 1.92 10.60 5.07
N LEU A 67 1.10 10.31 6.10
CA LEU A 67 1.03 8.98 6.71
C LEU A 67 0.22 8.00 5.85
N LYS A 68 -0.61 8.50 4.93
CA LYS A 68 -1.36 7.69 3.98
C LYS A 68 -0.43 6.88 3.07
N LEU A 69 -0.91 5.75 2.60
CA LEU A 69 -0.22 5.00 1.57
C LEU A 69 -0.31 5.74 0.23
N GLY A 70 0.83 6.17 -0.29
CA GLY A 70 0.92 6.74 -1.64
C GLY A 70 0.82 5.71 -2.77
N TYR A 71 0.37 4.48 -2.50
CA TYR A 71 0.28 3.44 -3.52
C TYR A 71 -0.99 3.65 -4.36
N GLN A 72 -0.83 4.13 -5.58
CA GLN A 72 -1.93 4.40 -6.52
C GLN A 72 -2.32 3.18 -7.38
N GLY A 73 -1.94 1.96 -6.96
CA GLY A 73 -1.98 0.80 -7.86
C GLY A 73 -0.84 0.84 -8.87
N GLY A 74 -0.43 -0.32 -9.37
CA GLY A 74 0.36 -0.35 -10.60
C GLY A 74 -0.52 0.03 -11.78
N ALA A 75 0.03 0.68 -12.80
CA ALA A 75 -0.64 0.78 -14.09
C ALA A 75 -1.05 -0.65 -14.50
N GLY A 76 -2.35 -0.88 -14.70
CA GLY A 76 -2.84 -2.18 -15.14
C GLY A 76 -2.11 -2.56 -16.43
N TYR A 77 -1.67 -3.82 -16.54
CA TYR A 77 -1.02 -4.33 -17.75
C TYR A 77 -1.91 -4.26 -18.99
N LEU A 78 -3.22 -4.05 -18.81
CA LEU A 78 -4.21 -3.97 -19.86
C LEU A 78 -4.92 -2.62 -19.78
N SER A 79 -5.04 -1.94 -20.92
CA SER A 79 -5.91 -0.78 -21.08
C SER A 79 -7.39 -1.17 -20.90
N ALA A 80 -8.29 -0.21 -20.76
CA ALA A 80 -9.72 -0.48 -20.64
C ALA A 80 -10.27 -1.27 -21.84
N GLU A 81 -9.77 -0.96 -23.04
CA GLU A 81 -10.13 -1.63 -24.29
C GLU A 81 -9.59 -3.06 -24.34
N GLU A 82 -8.36 -3.28 -23.88
CA GLU A 82 -7.75 -4.61 -23.80
C GLU A 82 -8.44 -5.48 -22.75
N GLN A 83 -8.83 -4.89 -21.61
CA GLN A 83 -9.63 -5.57 -20.60
C GLN A 83 -10.98 -6.01 -21.17
N GLN A 84 -11.67 -5.13 -21.90
CA GLN A 84 -12.95 -5.46 -22.51
C GLN A 84 -12.82 -6.59 -23.53
N ARG A 85 -11.77 -6.56 -24.38
CA ARG A 85 -11.48 -7.65 -25.32
C ARG A 85 -11.19 -8.98 -24.64
N VAL A 86 -10.46 -8.96 -23.52
CA VAL A 86 -10.20 -10.17 -22.73
C VAL A 86 -11.49 -10.69 -22.08
N ILE A 87 -12.36 -9.82 -21.57
CA ILE A 87 -13.65 -10.21 -20.98
C ILE A 87 -14.55 -10.85 -22.04
N GLU A 88 -14.67 -10.24 -23.22
CA GLU A 88 -15.46 -10.78 -24.33
C GLU A 88 -14.92 -12.13 -24.80
N TRP A 89 -13.60 -12.28 -24.89
CA TRP A 89 -12.96 -13.54 -25.23
C TRP A 89 -13.20 -14.63 -24.17
N LEU A 90 -13.17 -14.27 -22.88
CA LEU A 90 -13.44 -15.19 -21.78
C LEU A 90 -14.91 -15.64 -21.74
N GLN A 91 -15.85 -14.74 -22.04
CA GLN A 91 -17.29 -15.04 -22.05
C GLN A 91 -17.69 -16.00 -23.19
N GLN A 92 -16.89 -16.07 -24.25
CA GLN A 92 -17.13 -16.97 -25.40
C GLN A 92 -16.59 -18.39 -25.17
N LYS A 93 -15.94 -18.68 -24.05
CA LYS A 93 -15.37 -20.00 -23.76
C LYS A 93 -16.17 -20.77 -22.72
N ASP A 94 -16.73 -21.91 -23.13
CA ASP A 94 -17.50 -22.82 -22.26
C ASP A 94 -16.64 -23.56 -21.21
N HIS A 95 -15.32 -23.68 -21.40
CA HIS A 95 -14.43 -24.36 -20.46
C HIS A 95 -13.08 -23.66 -20.29
N TRP A 96 -12.67 -23.49 -19.04
CA TRP A 96 -11.41 -22.88 -18.64
C TRP A 96 -10.38 -23.96 -18.28
N HIS A 97 -9.42 -24.22 -19.17
CA HIS A 97 -8.20 -24.90 -18.78
C HIS A 97 -7.22 -23.87 -18.22
N LEU A 98 -7.21 -23.71 -16.89
CA LEU A 98 -6.11 -23.05 -16.20
C LEU A 98 -4.90 -23.99 -16.26
N GLU A 99 -4.11 -23.88 -17.33
CA GLU A 99 -2.85 -24.60 -17.37
C GLU A 99 -1.91 -24.01 -16.31
N LYS A 100 -1.71 -24.77 -15.23
CA LYS A 100 -0.61 -24.58 -14.28
C LYS A 100 0.68 -24.64 -15.10
N ARG A 101 1.33 -23.49 -15.32
CA ARG A 101 2.65 -23.47 -15.94
C ARG A 101 3.67 -24.09 -14.96
N PRO A 102 4.46 -25.10 -15.37
CA PRO A 102 5.61 -25.53 -14.60
C PRO A 102 6.67 -24.42 -14.63
N LEU A 103 7.27 -24.14 -13.47
CA LEU A 103 8.41 -23.23 -13.37
C LEU A 103 9.58 -23.79 -14.18
N ALA A 104 9.82 -23.23 -15.36
CA ALA A 104 11.05 -23.43 -16.11
C ALA A 104 11.76 -22.08 -16.30
N LEU A 105 12.99 -22.05 -15.82
CA LEU A 105 13.92 -20.95 -15.79
C LEU A 105 14.29 -20.47 -17.21
N GLY A 106 14.46 -19.15 -17.37
CA GLY A 106 15.27 -18.56 -18.45
C GLY A 106 14.49 -17.81 -19.54
N ARG A 107 14.83 -16.52 -19.70
CA ARG A 107 14.67 -15.61 -20.87
C ARG A 107 13.88 -16.20 -22.05
N VAL A 108 12.76 -15.62 -22.51
CA VAL A 108 12.58 -14.29 -23.12
C VAL A 108 11.10 -13.92 -23.08
N ALA A 109 10.79 -12.63 -22.90
CA ALA A 109 9.44 -12.11 -23.02
C ALA A 109 8.96 -12.21 -24.48
N THR A 110 8.12 -13.19 -24.79
CA THR A 110 7.21 -13.10 -25.95
C THR A 110 5.91 -12.42 -25.50
N PRO A 111 5.44 -11.37 -26.19
CA PRO A 111 4.19 -10.71 -25.84
C PRO A 111 3.01 -11.65 -26.11
N PHE A 112 2.12 -11.76 -25.13
CA PHE A 112 0.85 -12.52 -25.19
C PHE A 112 -0.10 -12.02 -26.31
N VAL A 113 0.22 -10.91 -26.97
CA VAL A 113 -0.58 -10.24 -28.00
C VAL A 113 -0.63 -11.00 -29.34
N ALA A 114 0.18 -12.04 -29.53
CA ALA A 114 0.31 -12.72 -30.82
C ALA A 114 -0.88 -13.62 -31.25
N ASN A 115 -1.94 -13.75 -30.44
CA ASN A 115 -3.05 -14.68 -30.70
C ASN A 115 -4.46 -14.07 -30.47
N LEU A 116 -4.64 -12.77 -30.73
CA LEU A 116 -5.99 -12.22 -30.90
C LEU A 116 -6.43 -12.39 -32.37
N PRO A 117 -7.62 -12.95 -32.66
CA PRO A 117 -8.17 -12.91 -34.01
C PRO A 117 -8.40 -11.46 -34.47
N SER A 118 -8.10 -11.19 -35.75
CA SER A 118 -8.27 -9.88 -36.40
C SER A 118 -9.73 -9.50 -36.59
#